data_AF-A0A4W6E287-F1
#
_entry.id   AF-A0A4W6E287-F1
#
_cell.length_a   1.000
_cell.length_b   1.000
_cell.length_c   1.000
_cell.angle_alpha   90.00
_cell.angle_beta   90.00
_cell.angle_gamma   90.00
#
_symmetry.space_group_name_H-M   'P 1'
#
loop_
_entity.id
_entity.type
_entity.pdbx_description
1 polymer ?
#
loop_
_entity_poly.entity_id
_entity_poly.type
_entity_poly.pdbx_seq_one_letter_code
_entity_poly.pdbx_strand_id
1 'polypeptide(L)'
;MSWFLVFLSSVLVVCGANRCPCQRPELCRPIREERDFEVFVFDVGGKTWKSYNWSMVTTVAMFGKYDAELMCYAHSKRARVVLKGDVHISYIVDQQNRTAWITERVKLAKSQFMDGINIDIEQAVEEGSPEYYALTDLVKETTEAFHREMPGSQVSFDVAWSPKCIDKRCYDYVTIAESCDLLFVMSYDEQSQIMGDCIAMANAPVSQTLDAYDQYLNLKIDPKKLVMGVPWYGYDYPCLNLSQEGICSIPKVPFRGAPCSDAAGKQKTYKWIMKQVNSSLSGRMWDSKQQAPYFNYKDQQGQIHQVWYDDPQSICPKANSVKSKGLRGIGMWNGNILDYGDETVARQQTAMMWNALLGC
;
A
#
# COMPACT_ATOMS: atom_id res chain seq x y z
N MET A 1 62.77 -16.73 -36.92
CA MET A 1 61.62 -17.48 -36.36
C MET A 1 61.66 -17.37 -34.85
N SER A 2 60.81 -16.52 -34.26
CA SER A 2 60.52 -16.52 -32.84
C SER A 2 59.02 -16.31 -32.70
N TRP A 3 58.32 -17.35 -32.26
CA TRP A 3 56.90 -17.29 -31.91
C TRP A 3 56.79 -16.94 -30.43
N PHE A 4 56.17 -15.80 -30.12
CA PHE A 4 55.70 -15.49 -28.77
C PHE A 4 54.24 -15.93 -28.66
N LEU A 5 53.99 -16.99 -27.89
CA LEU A 5 52.67 -17.39 -27.43
C LEU A 5 52.27 -16.50 -26.25
N VAL A 6 51.31 -15.61 -26.48
CA VAL A 6 50.65 -14.84 -25.42
C VAL A 6 49.51 -15.68 -24.86
N PHE A 7 49.67 -16.17 -23.64
CA PHE A 7 48.58 -16.73 -22.85
C PHE A 7 47.68 -15.59 -22.37
N LEU A 8 46.49 -15.44 -22.96
CA LEU A 8 45.42 -14.65 -22.38
C LEU A 8 44.79 -15.46 -21.23
N SER A 9 45.06 -15.07 -19.98
CA SER A 9 44.29 -15.56 -18.84
C SER A 9 42.92 -14.85 -18.84
N SER A 10 41.87 -15.57 -19.20
CA SER A 10 40.49 -15.16 -19.01
C SER A 10 40.18 -15.16 -17.50
N VAL A 11 40.26 -13.97 -16.90
CA VAL A 11 39.67 -13.74 -15.57
C VAL A 11 38.15 -13.77 -15.74
N LEU A 12 37.56 -14.92 -15.45
CA LEU A 12 36.12 -15.04 -15.20
C LEU A 12 35.79 -14.18 -13.99
N VAL A 13 35.27 -12.98 -14.23
CA VAL A 13 34.60 -12.19 -13.20
C VAL A 13 33.31 -12.93 -12.85
N VAL A 14 33.40 -13.82 -11.87
CA VAL A 14 32.21 -14.31 -11.16
C VAL A 14 31.67 -13.10 -10.41
N CYS A 15 30.65 -12.44 -10.96
CA CYS A 15 29.82 -11.51 -10.20
C CYS A 15 29.33 -12.26 -8.95
N GLY A 16 29.89 -11.91 -7.79
CA GLY A 16 29.55 -12.56 -6.54
C GLY A 16 28.07 -12.41 -6.28
N ALA A 17 27.30 -13.48 -6.45
CA ALA A 17 25.97 -13.55 -5.88
C ALA A 17 26.12 -13.29 -4.38
N ASN A 18 25.33 -12.37 -3.83
CA ASN A 18 25.33 -12.12 -2.40
C ASN A 18 25.13 -13.44 -1.66
N ARG A 19 25.76 -13.58 -0.50
CA ARG A 19 25.63 -14.79 0.30
C ARG A 19 24.25 -14.79 0.94
N CYS A 20 23.50 -15.87 0.80
CA CYS A 20 22.16 -16.00 1.39
C CYS A 20 22.22 -15.75 2.91
N PRO A 21 21.44 -14.79 3.46
CA PRO A 21 21.46 -14.49 4.89
C PRO A 21 20.62 -15.47 5.72
N CYS A 22 19.82 -16.33 5.08
CA CYS A 22 18.93 -17.25 5.77
C CYS A 22 19.69 -18.46 6.33
N GLN A 23 19.26 -18.94 7.49
CA GLN A 23 19.78 -20.19 8.07
C GLN A 23 19.61 -21.39 7.12
N ARG A 24 18.53 -21.37 6.34
CA ARG A 24 18.18 -22.34 5.31
C ARG A 24 18.40 -21.71 3.93
N PRO A 25 19.46 -22.08 3.18
CA PRO A 25 19.82 -21.45 1.91
C PRO A 25 18.73 -21.50 0.84
N GLU A 26 17.84 -22.50 0.90
CA GLU A 26 16.71 -22.63 0.00
C GLU A 26 15.68 -21.49 0.16
N LEU A 27 15.65 -20.81 1.31
CA LEU A 27 14.76 -19.66 1.52
C LEU A 27 15.19 -18.45 0.69
N CYS A 28 16.41 -18.39 0.19
CA CYS A 28 16.85 -17.32 -0.71
C CYS A 28 16.46 -17.55 -2.17
N ARG A 29 15.71 -18.63 -2.48
CA ARG A 29 15.18 -18.87 -3.82
C ARG A 29 13.87 -18.10 -3.98
N PRO A 30 13.60 -17.53 -5.17
CA PRO A 30 12.32 -16.88 -5.44
C PRO A 30 11.15 -17.82 -5.19
N ILE A 31 10.09 -17.29 -4.60
CA ILE A 31 8.82 -18.01 -4.44
C ILE A 31 8.17 -18.13 -5.81
N ARG A 32 7.73 -19.34 -6.17
CA ARG A 32 7.10 -19.64 -7.48
C ARG A 32 5.65 -20.07 -7.37
N GLU A 33 5.16 -20.30 -6.16
CA GLU A 33 3.77 -20.64 -5.95
C GLU A 33 2.90 -19.43 -6.32
N GLU A 34 1.90 -19.66 -7.16
CA GLU A 34 0.81 -18.72 -7.39
C GLU A 34 -0.28 -18.96 -6.33
N ARG A 35 -0.95 -17.88 -5.93
CA ARG A 35 -2.07 -17.93 -4.99
C ARG A 35 -3.30 -17.31 -5.63
N ASP A 36 -4.46 -17.89 -5.36
CA ASP A 36 -5.73 -17.37 -5.87
C ASP A 36 -6.18 -16.08 -5.17
N PHE A 37 -5.67 -15.84 -3.97
CA PHE A 37 -6.00 -14.70 -3.11
C PHE A 37 -4.74 -14.11 -2.45
N GLU A 38 -4.63 -12.79 -2.48
CA GLU A 38 -3.54 -12.02 -1.85
C GLU A 38 -3.98 -11.37 -0.53
N VAL A 39 -3.12 -11.48 0.48
CA VAL A 39 -3.09 -10.62 1.67
C VAL A 39 -1.80 -9.81 1.62
N PHE A 40 -1.92 -8.59 1.09
CA PHE A 40 -0.78 -7.75 0.72
C PHE A 40 -0.47 -6.73 1.82
N VAL A 41 0.71 -6.84 2.44
CA VAL A 41 1.06 -6.06 3.64
C VAL A 41 2.19 -5.09 3.33
N PHE A 42 1.96 -3.80 3.55
CA PHE A 42 3.06 -2.84 3.57
C PHE A 42 3.77 -2.90 4.93
N ASP A 43 5.10 -2.98 4.91
CA ASP A 43 5.94 -2.93 6.12
C ASP A 43 6.89 -1.74 6.05
N VAL A 44 6.80 -0.86 7.05
CA VAL A 44 7.61 0.38 7.12
C VAL A 44 8.86 0.23 8.00
N GLY A 45 9.27 -1.01 8.29
CA GLY A 45 10.47 -1.34 9.06
C GLY A 45 10.24 -1.58 10.55
N GLY A 46 11.34 -1.77 11.28
CA GLY A 46 11.29 -2.22 12.67
C GLY A 46 11.14 -3.73 12.78
N LYS A 47 10.56 -4.22 13.88
CA LYS A 47 10.42 -5.67 14.16
C LYS A 47 8.99 -6.11 14.45
N THR A 48 8.01 -5.23 14.23
CA THR A 48 6.59 -5.51 14.42
C THR A 48 6.10 -6.68 13.56
N TRP A 49 6.73 -6.87 12.39
CA TRP A 49 6.46 -7.99 11.49
C TRP A 49 6.54 -9.37 12.16
N LYS A 50 7.31 -9.52 13.24
CA LYS A 50 7.39 -10.79 14.00
C LYS A 50 6.04 -11.23 14.57
N SER A 51 5.13 -10.28 14.76
CA SER A 51 3.82 -10.47 15.35
C SER A 51 2.67 -10.45 14.33
N TYR A 52 2.96 -10.31 13.03
CA TYR A 52 1.94 -10.38 11.98
C TYR A 52 1.25 -11.76 11.97
N ASN A 53 0.03 -11.81 11.45
CA ASN A 53 -0.64 -13.07 11.22
C ASN A 53 -0.10 -13.74 9.93
N TRP A 54 1.05 -14.40 10.06
CA TRP A 54 1.74 -15.08 8.96
C TRP A 54 0.99 -16.28 8.37
N SER A 55 -0.12 -16.71 8.96
CA SER A 55 -1.02 -17.67 8.30
C SER A 55 -1.80 -17.05 7.14
N MET A 56 -1.94 -15.71 7.14
CA MET A 56 -2.70 -14.96 6.14
C MET A 56 -1.78 -14.31 5.09
N VAL A 57 -0.66 -13.71 5.54
CA VAL A 57 0.23 -12.89 4.71
C VAL A 57 0.69 -13.65 3.46
N THR A 58 0.54 -13.03 2.29
CA THR A 58 0.98 -13.59 1.00
C THR A 58 2.12 -12.80 0.38
N THR A 59 2.09 -11.48 0.52
CA THR A 59 3.14 -10.57 0.05
C THR A 59 3.40 -9.50 1.09
N VAL A 60 4.68 -9.17 1.29
CA VAL A 60 5.15 -8.02 2.07
C VAL A 60 5.83 -7.04 1.13
N ALA A 61 5.27 -5.84 0.98
CA ALA A 61 5.96 -4.71 0.35
C ALA A 61 6.84 -4.02 1.38
N MET A 62 8.16 -4.15 1.24
CA MET A 62 9.13 -3.64 2.21
C MET A 62 9.48 -2.18 1.89
N PHE A 63 8.83 -1.26 2.60
CA PHE A 63 9.04 0.19 2.50
C PHE A 63 10.04 0.71 3.54
N GLY A 64 10.34 -0.09 4.57
CA GLY A 64 11.44 0.14 5.49
C GLY A 64 12.82 -0.15 4.88
N LYS A 65 13.87 0.03 5.69
CA LYS A 65 15.22 -0.45 5.32
C LYS A 65 15.20 -1.97 5.14
N TYR A 66 16.01 -2.49 4.22
CA TYR A 66 16.17 -3.92 4.02
C TYR A 66 16.43 -4.66 5.33
N ASP A 67 15.54 -5.60 5.66
CA ASP A 67 15.64 -6.48 6.82
C ASP A 67 15.74 -7.93 6.35
N ALA A 68 16.97 -8.46 6.33
CA ALA A 68 17.23 -9.84 5.95
C ALA A 68 16.49 -10.85 6.86
N GLU A 69 16.23 -10.52 8.12
CA GLU A 69 15.49 -11.40 9.03
C GLU A 69 14.02 -11.49 8.61
N LEU A 70 13.40 -10.35 8.26
CA LEU A 70 12.04 -10.30 7.70
C LEU A 70 11.97 -11.09 6.40
N MET A 71 12.89 -10.85 5.45
CA MET A 71 12.92 -11.57 4.18
C MET A 71 12.97 -13.09 4.40
N CYS A 72 13.93 -13.57 5.20
CA CYS A 72 14.05 -15.00 5.49
C CYS A 72 12.82 -15.56 6.21
N TYR A 73 12.24 -14.81 7.13
CA TYR A 73 11.06 -15.25 7.85
C TYR A 73 9.83 -15.34 6.94
N ALA A 74 9.59 -14.32 6.11
CA ALA A 74 8.51 -14.32 5.13
C ALA A 74 8.61 -15.51 4.17
N HIS A 75 9.81 -15.78 3.64
CA HIS A 75 10.04 -16.93 2.77
C HIS A 75 9.83 -18.26 3.50
N SER A 76 10.16 -18.35 4.78
CA SER A 76 9.85 -19.53 5.60
C SER A 76 8.35 -19.78 5.76
N LYS A 77 7.53 -18.74 5.56
CA LYS A 77 6.06 -18.75 5.55
C LYS A 77 5.48 -18.80 4.13
N ARG A 78 6.34 -18.94 3.11
CA ARG A 78 5.97 -18.87 1.69
C ARG A 78 5.29 -17.56 1.30
N ALA A 79 5.60 -16.47 2.00
CA ALA A 79 5.14 -15.13 1.67
C ALA A 79 6.23 -14.40 0.88
N ARG A 80 5.82 -13.75 -0.22
CA ARG A 80 6.70 -12.96 -1.08
C ARG A 80 7.18 -11.71 -0.37
N VAL A 81 8.37 -11.24 -0.73
CA VAL A 81 8.85 -9.93 -0.30
C VAL A 81 9.25 -9.09 -1.51
N VAL A 82 8.57 -7.96 -1.71
CA VAL A 82 8.80 -7.07 -2.86
C VAL A 82 9.46 -5.77 -2.41
N LEU A 83 10.37 -5.25 -3.25
CA LEU A 83 11.03 -3.97 -3.04
C LEU A 83 10.05 -2.81 -3.16
N LYS A 84 10.28 -1.72 -2.42
CA LYS A 84 9.74 -0.41 -2.82
C LYS A 84 10.42 0.08 -4.11
N GLY A 85 9.62 0.44 -5.10
CA GLY A 85 10.02 1.19 -6.29
C GLY A 85 9.44 2.59 -6.26
N ASP A 86 10.26 3.62 -6.33
CA ASP A 86 9.82 5.02 -6.45
C ASP A 86 10.87 5.77 -7.27
N VAL A 87 10.40 6.62 -8.18
CA VAL A 87 11.22 7.40 -9.10
C VAL A 87 10.45 8.64 -9.55
N HIS A 88 11.16 9.75 -9.68
CA HIS A 88 10.56 11.00 -10.13
C HIS A 88 10.07 10.87 -11.58
N ILE A 89 8.85 11.33 -11.87
CA ILE A 89 8.25 11.00 -13.16
C ILE A 89 8.90 11.71 -14.34
N SER A 90 9.42 12.93 -14.13
CA SER A 90 10.18 13.62 -15.17
C SER A 90 11.52 12.94 -15.51
N TYR A 91 12.05 12.11 -14.59
CA TYR A 91 13.30 11.39 -14.83
C TYR A 91 13.12 10.23 -15.81
N ILE A 92 11.98 9.53 -15.74
CA ILE A 92 11.68 8.34 -16.54
C ILE A 92 11.19 8.65 -17.97
N VAL A 93 10.93 9.92 -18.28
CA VAL A 93 10.60 10.37 -19.65
C VAL A 93 11.76 10.05 -20.60
N ASP A 94 13.01 10.17 -20.13
CA ASP A 94 14.17 9.70 -20.86
C ASP A 94 14.30 8.17 -20.74
N GLN A 95 14.32 7.49 -21.88
CA GLN A 95 14.36 6.02 -21.94
C GLN A 95 15.66 5.43 -21.34
N GLN A 96 16.79 6.14 -21.43
CA GLN A 96 18.06 5.65 -20.86
C GLN A 96 18.02 5.72 -19.34
N ASN A 97 17.48 6.82 -18.80
CA ASN A 97 17.24 6.98 -17.36
C ASN A 97 16.30 5.90 -16.82
N ARG A 98 15.20 5.66 -17.53
CA ARG A 98 14.24 4.60 -17.21
C ARG A 98 14.89 3.22 -17.21
N THR A 99 15.62 2.88 -18.26
CA THR A 99 16.36 1.61 -18.39
C THR A 99 17.40 1.44 -17.28
N ALA A 100 18.14 2.51 -16.94
CA ALA A 100 19.14 2.50 -15.88
C ALA A 100 18.50 2.24 -14.52
N TRP A 101 17.38 2.91 -14.22
CA TRP A 101 16.64 2.69 -12.98
C TRP A 101 16.12 1.26 -12.88
N ILE A 102 15.50 0.73 -13.95
CA ILE A 102 14.99 -0.66 -13.99
C ILE A 102 16.13 -1.66 -13.73
N THR A 103 17.27 -1.49 -14.42
CA THR A 103 18.44 -2.35 -14.26
C THR A 103 18.97 -2.33 -12.82
N GLU A 104 19.01 -1.14 -12.21
CA GLU A 104 19.42 -0.99 -10.82
C GLU A 104 18.47 -1.69 -9.86
N ARG A 105 17.15 -1.56 -10.06
CA ARG A 105 16.12 -2.22 -9.23
C ARG A 105 16.18 -3.74 -9.34
N VAL A 106 16.32 -4.29 -10.54
CA VAL A 106 16.50 -5.75 -10.73
C VAL A 106 17.76 -6.23 -10.02
N LYS A 107 18.87 -5.51 -10.15
CA LYS A 107 20.12 -5.87 -9.45
C LYS A 107 19.94 -5.83 -7.94
N LEU A 108 19.27 -4.81 -7.41
CA LEU A 108 18.99 -4.69 -5.99
C LEU A 108 18.12 -5.86 -5.50
N ALA A 109 17.04 -6.18 -6.22
CA ALA A 109 16.12 -7.28 -5.88
C ALA A 109 16.85 -8.62 -5.78
N LYS A 110 17.68 -8.94 -6.80
CA LYS A 110 18.52 -10.14 -6.82
C LYS A 110 19.52 -10.16 -5.66
N SER A 111 20.12 -9.01 -5.35
CA SER A 111 21.10 -8.88 -4.27
C SER A 111 20.50 -9.04 -2.87
N GLN A 112 19.22 -8.72 -2.72
CA GLN A 112 18.47 -8.77 -1.45
C GLN A 112 17.52 -9.97 -1.35
N PHE A 113 17.54 -10.87 -2.35
CA PHE A 113 16.67 -12.05 -2.44
C PHE A 113 15.18 -11.71 -2.38
N MET A 114 14.81 -10.56 -2.96
CA MET A 114 13.42 -10.15 -3.07
C MET A 114 12.72 -10.93 -4.18
N ASP A 115 11.41 -11.06 -4.09
CA ASP A 115 10.55 -11.70 -5.08
C ASP A 115 9.98 -10.72 -6.11
N GLY A 116 10.39 -9.46 -6.10
CA GLY A 116 9.90 -8.48 -7.08
C GLY A 116 9.94 -7.03 -6.59
N ILE A 117 9.01 -6.22 -7.08
CA ILE A 117 8.93 -4.78 -6.82
C ILE A 117 7.47 -4.30 -6.77
N ASN A 118 7.18 -3.42 -5.83
CA ASN A 118 5.96 -2.63 -5.74
C ASN A 118 6.28 -1.17 -6.07
N ILE A 119 5.76 -0.69 -7.20
CA ILE A 119 6.01 0.66 -7.70
C ILE A 119 4.97 1.61 -7.10
N ASP A 120 5.44 2.64 -6.42
CA ASP A 120 4.66 3.63 -5.69
C ASP A 120 5.02 5.03 -6.22
N ILE A 121 4.34 5.44 -7.29
CA ILE A 121 4.51 6.75 -7.92
C ILE A 121 3.19 7.51 -7.81
N GLU A 122 3.23 8.58 -7.01
CA GLU A 122 2.05 9.33 -6.58
C GLU A 122 1.97 10.78 -7.12
N GLN A 123 2.83 11.08 -8.09
CA GLN A 123 2.99 12.42 -8.68
C GLN A 123 1.82 12.75 -9.61
N ALA A 124 1.46 14.03 -9.71
CA ALA A 124 0.44 14.47 -10.66
C ALA A 124 0.92 14.22 -12.11
N VAL A 125 0.03 13.73 -12.96
CA VAL A 125 0.27 13.46 -14.38
C VAL A 125 -0.96 13.88 -15.15
N GLU A 126 -0.73 14.63 -16.22
CA GLU A 126 -1.76 15.03 -17.16
C GLU A 126 -1.91 13.97 -18.25
N GLU A 127 -3.15 13.66 -18.63
CA GLU A 127 -3.43 12.68 -19.68
C GLU A 127 -2.79 13.12 -21.00
N GLY A 128 -2.05 12.20 -21.64
CA GLY A 128 -1.37 12.45 -22.90
C GLY A 128 -0.06 13.26 -22.81
N SER A 129 0.41 13.62 -21.61
CA SER A 129 1.74 14.21 -21.43
C SER A 129 2.87 13.19 -21.68
N PRO A 130 4.13 13.60 -21.89
CA PRO A 130 5.26 12.67 -21.96
C PRO A 130 5.37 11.75 -20.73
N GLU A 131 5.08 12.27 -19.54
CA GLU A 131 5.04 11.54 -18.28
C GLU A 131 3.97 10.45 -18.25
N TYR A 132 2.81 10.69 -18.87
CA TYR A 132 1.72 9.72 -18.99
C TYR A 132 2.20 8.45 -19.71
N TYR A 133 2.82 8.61 -20.88
CA TYR A 133 3.37 7.49 -21.65
C TYR A 133 4.62 6.90 -21.00
N ALA A 134 5.46 7.72 -20.38
CA ALA A 134 6.66 7.22 -19.70
C ALA A 134 6.32 6.36 -18.47
N LEU A 135 5.21 6.67 -17.78
CA LEU A 135 4.75 5.88 -16.64
C LEU A 135 4.26 4.50 -17.08
N THR A 136 3.50 4.41 -18.18
CA THR A 136 3.07 3.11 -18.73
C THR A 136 4.25 2.28 -19.22
N ASP A 137 5.18 2.91 -19.94
CA ASP A 137 6.43 2.28 -20.39
C ASP A 137 7.25 1.77 -19.20
N LEU A 138 7.38 2.56 -18.13
CA LEU A 138 8.11 2.15 -16.92
C LEU A 138 7.54 0.86 -16.34
N VAL A 139 6.22 0.79 -16.17
CA VAL A 139 5.58 -0.39 -15.57
C VAL A 139 5.80 -1.60 -16.47
N LYS A 140 5.57 -1.47 -17.77
CA LYS A 140 5.76 -2.54 -18.75
C LYS A 140 7.21 -3.04 -18.79
N GLU A 141 8.16 -2.14 -18.99
CA GLU A 141 9.59 -2.48 -19.09
C GLU A 141 10.11 -3.06 -17.77
N THR A 142 9.61 -2.58 -16.62
CA THR A 142 9.94 -3.14 -15.31
C THR A 142 9.44 -4.57 -15.19
N THR A 143 8.16 -4.82 -15.51
CA THR A 143 7.60 -6.18 -15.46
C THR A 143 8.36 -7.14 -16.36
N GLU A 144 8.59 -6.76 -17.63
CA GLU A 144 9.35 -7.59 -18.58
C GLU A 144 10.77 -7.90 -18.08
N ALA A 145 11.46 -6.91 -17.53
CA ALA A 145 12.81 -7.10 -16.99
C ALA A 145 12.83 -8.00 -15.75
N PHE A 146 11.91 -7.80 -14.80
CA PHE A 146 11.81 -8.61 -13.60
C PHE A 146 11.44 -10.06 -13.93
N HIS A 147 10.41 -10.31 -14.75
CA HIS A 147 10.02 -11.67 -15.12
C HIS A 147 11.13 -12.41 -15.91
N ARG A 148 11.86 -11.71 -16.77
CA ARG A 148 13.00 -12.28 -17.51
C ARG A 148 14.16 -12.64 -16.60
N GLU A 149 14.55 -11.75 -15.70
CA GLU A 149 15.75 -11.89 -14.86
C GLU A 149 15.51 -12.68 -13.58
N MET A 150 14.24 -12.77 -13.15
CA MET A 150 13.80 -13.39 -11.90
C MET A 150 12.49 -14.17 -12.15
N PRO A 151 12.55 -15.35 -12.80
CA PRO A 151 11.34 -16.13 -13.08
C PRO A 151 10.51 -16.41 -11.83
N GLY A 152 9.24 -16.02 -11.88
CA GLY A 152 8.30 -16.06 -10.76
C GLY A 152 8.27 -14.78 -9.92
N SER A 153 8.90 -13.68 -10.35
CA SER A 153 8.81 -12.40 -9.66
C SER A 153 7.39 -11.81 -9.74
N GLN A 154 7.04 -10.99 -8.75
CA GLN A 154 5.79 -10.24 -8.69
C GLN A 154 6.06 -8.74 -8.84
N VAL A 155 5.45 -8.11 -9.83
CA VAL A 155 5.49 -6.66 -10.05
C VAL A 155 4.11 -6.08 -9.79
N SER A 156 4.03 -5.17 -8.83
CA SER A 156 2.79 -4.47 -8.47
C SER A 156 2.94 -2.96 -8.61
N PHE A 157 1.81 -2.26 -8.78
CA PHE A 157 1.76 -0.81 -8.87
C PHE A 157 0.67 -0.25 -7.96
N ASP A 158 1.00 0.77 -7.17
CA ASP A 158 0.07 1.45 -6.28
C ASP A 158 -0.74 2.50 -7.06
N VAL A 159 -2.06 2.36 -7.08
CA VAL A 159 -2.96 3.30 -7.76
C VAL A 159 -3.82 4.04 -6.74
N ALA A 160 -4.24 5.26 -7.10
CA ALA A 160 -5.12 6.06 -6.26
C ALA A 160 -6.45 5.33 -5.96
N TRP A 161 -7.17 5.76 -4.92
CA TRP A 161 -8.44 5.11 -4.56
C TRP A 161 -9.50 5.17 -5.66
N SER A 162 -9.43 6.16 -6.57
CA SER A 162 -10.37 6.36 -7.68
C SER A 162 -9.64 6.52 -9.02
N PRO A 163 -10.14 5.90 -10.11
CA PRO A 163 -9.55 6.05 -11.43
C PRO A 163 -9.96 7.36 -12.13
N LYS A 164 -10.79 8.21 -11.51
CA LYS A 164 -11.33 9.43 -12.13
C LYS A 164 -10.37 10.62 -12.02
N CYS A 165 -9.09 10.39 -12.30
CA CYS A 165 -8.02 11.36 -12.15
C CYS A 165 -8.05 12.07 -10.78
N ILE A 166 -8.36 11.32 -9.71
CA ILE A 166 -8.27 11.87 -8.36
C ILE A 166 -6.82 12.30 -8.09
N ASP A 167 -6.66 13.40 -7.36
CA ASP A 167 -5.38 14.02 -7.10
C ASP A 167 -4.61 14.41 -8.37
N LYS A 168 -5.26 14.66 -9.51
CA LYS A 168 -4.52 14.89 -10.78
C LYS A 168 -3.62 13.72 -11.19
N ARG A 169 -3.90 12.50 -10.73
CA ARG A 169 -3.22 11.28 -11.19
C ARG A 169 -4.00 10.71 -12.38
N CYS A 170 -3.99 11.41 -13.52
CA CYS A 170 -4.72 10.98 -14.72
C CYS A 170 -3.95 9.85 -15.43
N TYR A 171 -3.72 8.71 -14.77
CA TYR A 171 -2.87 7.63 -15.32
C TYR A 171 -3.65 6.75 -16.32
N ASP A 172 -2.93 6.07 -17.20
CA ASP A 172 -3.51 4.99 -18.02
C ASP A 172 -3.67 3.71 -17.19
N TYR A 173 -4.71 3.68 -16.36
CA TYR A 173 -4.94 2.55 -15.45
C TYR A 173 -5.13 1.21 -16.19
N VAL A 174 -5.64 1.23 -17.42
CA VAL A 174 -5.87 0.00 -18.21
C VAL A 174 -4.53 -0.57 -18.66
N THR A 175 -3.71 0.24 -19.34
CA THR A 175 -2.40 -0.21 -19.82
C THR A 175 -1.47 -0.59 -18.66
N ILE A 176 -1.51 0.13 -17.53
CA ILE A 176 -0.76 -0.22 -16.32
C ILE A 176 -1.22 -1.59 -15.78
N ALA A 177 -2.54 -1.82 -15.65
CA ALA A 177 -3.07 -3.10 -15.18
C ALA A 177 -2.69 -4.29 -16.07
N GLU A 178 -2.71 -4.09 -17.39
CA GLU A 178 -2.26 -5.10 -18.36
C GLU A 178 -0.77 -5.41 -18.21
N SER A 179 0.03 -4.40 -17.85
CA SER A 179 1.48 -4.46 -17.80
C SER A 179 2.07 -5.06 -16.52
N CYS A 180 1.40 -4.99 -15.36
CA CYS A 180 1.91 -5.51 -14.08
C CYS A 180 1.07 -6.69 -13.56
N ASP A 181 1.59 -7.44 -12.58
CA ASP A 181 0.88 -8.58 -11.99
C ASP A 181 -0.32 -8.14 -11.15
N LEU A 182 -0.17 -7.05 -10.37
CA LEU A 182 -1.17 -6.54 -9.44
C LEU A 182 -1.25 -5.01 -9.46
N LEU A 183 -2.47 -4.48 -9.37
CA LEU A 183 -2.71 -3.11 -8.91
C LEU A 183 -3.10 -3.16 -7.44
N PHE A 184 -2.34 -2.46 -6.60
CA PHE A 184 -2.76 -2.20 -5.24
C PHE A 184 -3.52 -0.87 -5.21
N VAL A 185 -4.84 -0.93 -5.04
CA VAL A 185 -5.68 0.26 -5.01
C VAL A 185 -5.66 0.82 -3.59
N MET A 186 -5.09 2.01 -3.42
CA MET A 186 -4.93 2.67 -2.12
C MET A 186 -6.25 3.26 -1.64
N SER A 187 -7.22 2.43 -1.24
CA SER A 187 -8.57 2.85 -0.81
C SER A 187 -8.58 3.42 0.61
N TYR A 188 -7.83 4.50 0.78
CA TYR A 188 -7.69 5.33 1.95
C TYR A 188 -7.28 6.74 1.52
N ASP A 189 -7.31 7.69 2.46
CA ASP A 189 -7.13 9.12 2.17
C ASP A 189 -8.15 9.60 1.13
N GLU A 190 -9.37 9.05 1.18
CA GLU A 190 -10.42 9.32 0.19
C GLU A 190 -10.99 10.76 0.31
N GLN A 191 -10.52 11.49 1.31
CA GLN A 191 -10.80 12.91 1.56
C GLN A 191 -9.61 13.81 1.22
N SER A 192 -8.65 13.33 0.42
CA SER A 192 -7.57 14.15 -0.15
C SER A 192 -8.11 15.40 -0.84
N GLN A 193 -9.31 15.33 -1.44
CA GLN A 193 -10.01 16.42 -2.09
C GLN A 193 -11.46 16.54 -1.61
N ILE A 194 -11.74 17.51 -0.74
CA ILE A 194 -13.08 17.81 -0.24
C ILE A 194 -13.64 19.01 -1.01
N MET A 195 -14.58 18.76 -1.94
CA MET A 195 -15.24 19.80 -2.73
C MET A 195 -16.43 20.46 -2.02
N GLY A 196 -17.03 19.77 -1.04
CA GLY A 196 -18.19 20.24 -0.30
C GLY A 196 -17.83 21.04 0.95
N ASP A 197 -18.67 20.93 1.97
CA ASP A 197 -18.41 21.54 3.27
C ASP A 197 -17.12 20.98 3.88
N CYS A 198 -16.32 21.89 4.45
CA CYS A 198 -15.08 21.54 5.12
C CYS A 198 -15.39 20.93 6.49
N ILE A 199 -15.72 19.64 6.48
CA ILE A 199 -16.07 18.87 7.67
C ILE A 199 -15.19 17.62 7.79
N ALA A 200 -15.01 17.14 9.02
CA ALA A 200 -14.32 15.88 9.28
C ALA A 200 -15.18 14.71 8.75
N MET A 201 -14.56 13.76 8.07
CA MET A 201 -15.22 12.63 7.43
C MET A 201 -14.38 11.35 7.57
N ALA A 202 -14.99 10.21 7.25
CA ALA A 202 -14.30 8.94 7.25
C ALA A 202 -13.15 8.92 6.23
N ASN A 203 -12.01 8.33 6.65
CA ASN A 203 -10.82 8.17 5.82
C ASN A 203 -11.11 7.33 4.57
N ALA A 204 -11.89 6.27 4.73
CA ALA A 204 -12.35 5.40 3.65
C ALA A 204 -13.83 5.02 3.88
N PRO A 205 -14.80 5.87 3.53
CA PRO A 205 -16.22 5.56 3.66
C PRO A 205 -16.58 4.31 2.84
N VAL A 206 -17.32 3.34 3.39
CA VAL A 206 -17.55 2.04 2.74
C VAL A 206 -18.16 2.20 1.35
N SER A 207 -19.24 2.99 1.20
CA SER A 207 -19.89 3.16 -0.10
C SER A 207 -18.96 3.81 -1.13
N GLN A 208 -18.17 4.81 -0.73
CA GLN A 208 -17.25 5.52 -1.61
C GLN A 208 -16.13 4.59 -2.10
N THR A 209 -15.54 3.81 -1.17
CA THR A 209 -14.58 2.76 -1.52
C THR A 209 -15.18 1.80 -2.54
N LEU A 210 -16.35 1.22 -2.26
CA LEU A 210 -16.96 0.20 -3.13
C LEU A 210 -17.34 0.75 -4.51
N ASP A 211 -17.88 1.96 -4.58
CA ASP A 211 -18.20 2.65 -5.83
C ASP A 211 -16.94 2.90 -6.68
N ALA A 212 -15.78 3.13 -6.05
CA ALA A 212 -14.52 3.30 -6.77
C ALA A 212 -14.02 1.99 -7.39
N TYR A 213 -14.22 0.83 -6.75
CA TYR A 213 -13.95 -0.47 -7.40
C TYR A 213 -14.87 -0.74 -8.58
N ASP A 214 -16.14 -0.35 -8.49
CA ASP A 214 -17.04 -0.43 -9.65
C ASP A 214 -16.54 0.45 -10.81
N GLN A 215 -15.94 1.60 -10.52
CA GLN A 215 -15.32 2.43 -11.55
C GLN A 215 -14.09 1.77 -12.17
N TYR A 216 -13.20 1.16 -11.38
CA TYR A 216 -12.07 0.39 -11.91
C TYR A 216 -12.53 -0.78 -12.79
N LEU A 217 -13.53 -1.55 -12.35
CA LEU A 217 -14.07 -2.67 -13.14
C LEU A 217 -14.78 -2.21 -14.41
N ASN A 218 -15.39 -1.03 -14.41
CA ASN A 218 -16.01 -0.45 -15.59
C ASN A 218 -14.99 -0.08 -16.68
N LEU A 219 -13.71 0.14 -16.32
CA LEU A 219 -12.60 0.26 -17.27
C LEU A 219 -12.20 -1.07 -17.93
N LYS A 220 -12.88 -2.18 -17.60
CA LYS A 220 -12.60 -3.54 -18.10
C LYS A 220 -11.27 -4.13 -17.61
N ILE A 221 -10.72 -3.58 -16.53
CA ILE A 221 -9.60 -4.21 -15.82
C ILE A 221 -10.08 -5.55 -15.23
N ASP A 222 -9.30 -6.61 -15.45
CA ASP A 222 -9.57 -7.92 -14.85
C ASP A 222 -9.60 -7.79 -13.32
N PRO A 223 -10.69 -8.19 -12.63
CA PRO A 223 -10.74 -8.18 -11.16
C PRO A 223 -9.55 -8.92 -10.52
N LYS A 224 -8.97 -9.92 -11.19
CA LYS A 224 -7.78 -10.65 -10.73
C LYS A 224 -6.46 -9.85 -10.80
N LYS A 225 -6.49 -8.61 -11.28
CA LYS A 225 -5.39 -7.65 -11.10
C LYS A 225 -5.55 -6.80 -9.83
N LEU A 226 -6.75 -6.62 -9.31
CA LEU A 226 -7.03 -5.63 -8.27
C LEU A 226 -6.87 -6.21 -6.85
N VAL A 227 -6.02 -5.58 -6.04
CA VAL A 227 -5.89 -5.82 -4.59
C VAL A 227 -6.42 -4.61 -3.85
N MET A 228 -7.36 -4.83 -2.93
CA MET A 228 -8.00 -3.74 -2.19
C MET A 228 -7.18 -3.28 -0.98
N GLY A 229 -6.67 -2.06 -0.99
CA GLY A 229 -5.97 -1.48 0.15
C GLY A 229 -6.94 -0.88 1.16
N VAL A 230 -6.87 -1.30 2.44
CA VAL A 230 -7.65 -0.71 3.54
C VAL A 230 -6.74 0.00 4.55
N PRO A 231 -7.20 1.10 5.19
CA PRO A 231 -6.41 1.77 6.20
C PRO A 231 -6.50 1.05 7.54
N TRP A 232 -5.35 0.85 8.20
CA TRP A 232 -5.31 0.54 9.64
C TRP A 232 -4.99 1.79 10.46
N TYR A 233 -5.43 2.94 9.98
CA TYR A 233 -5.26 4.23 10.61
C TYR A 233 -6.52 5.08 10.37
N GLY A 234 -6.52 6.24 11.01
CA GLY A 234 -7.56 7.25 10.83
C GLY A 234 -6.97 8.64 10.91
N TYR A 235 -7.85 9.64 10.85
CA TYR A 235 -7.48 11.05 10.96
C TYR A 235 -8.10 11.67 12.20
N ASP A 236 -7.27 12.42 12.91
CA ASP A 236 -7.63 13.28 14.03
C ASP A 236 -7.73 14.73 13.54
N TYR A 237 -8.96 15.23 13.42
CA TYR A 237 -9.25 16.57 12.95
C TYR A 237 -9.49 17.53 14.12
N PRO A 238 -8.82 18.70 14.15
CA PRO A 238 -9.21 19.78 15.05
C PRO A 238 -10.61 20.30 14.67
N CYS A 239 -11.50 20.38 15.65
CA CYS A 239 -12.91 20.71 15.43
C CYS A 239 -13.20 22.18 15.73
N LEU A 240 -13.31 23.00 14.69
CA LEU A 240 -13.57 24.44 14.83
C LEU A 240 -14.96 24.72 15.40
N ASN A 241 -15.95 23.94 14.97
CA ASN A 241 -17.31 24.00 15.46
C ASN A 241 -17.92 22.60 15.41
N LEU A 242 -18.54 22.16 16.52
CA LEU A 242 -19.27 20.91 16.59
C LEU A 242 -20.76 21.22 16.64
N SER A 243 -21.49 20.84 15.60
CA SER A 243 -22.95 21.03 15.55
C SER A 243 -23.68 20.11 16.54
N GLN A 244 -24.97 20.36 16.76
CA GLN A 244 -25.80 19.51 17.61
C GLN A 244 -25.98 18.10 17.02
N GLU A 245 -25.90 17.99 15.69
CA GLU A 245 -25.93 16.74 14.93
C GLU A 245 -24.58 16.01 14.91
N GLY A 246 -23.56 16.53 15.61
CA GLY A 246 -22.24 15.91 15.71
C GLY A 246 -21.31 16.20 14.51
N ILE A 247 -21.70 17.14 13.63
CA ILE A 247 -20.90 17.53 12.47
C ILE A 247 -19.78 18.45 12.92
N CYS A 248 -18.55 18.07 12.59
CA CYS A 248 -17.35 18.80 12.96
C CYS A 248 -16.80 19.61 11.78
N SER A 249 -16.86 20.94 11.85
CA SER A 249 -16.19 21.80 10.86
C SER A 249 -14.67 21.81 11.08
N ILE A 250 -13.90 21.68 10.00
CA ILE A 250 -12.43 21.60 10.02
C ILE A 250 -11.78 22.84 9.39
N PRO A 251 -10.49 23.10 9.69
CA PRO A 251 -9.73 24.14 9.00
C PRO A 251 -9.72 23.95 7.47
N LYS A 252 -9.75 25.06 6.73
CA LYS A 252 -9.63 25.04 5.28
C LYS A 252 -8.19 24.83 4.86
N VAL A 253 -7.87 23.62 4.41
CA VAL A 253 -6.57 23.27 3.85
C VAL A 253 -6.78 22.82 2.40
N PRO A 254 -6.50 23.67 1.39
CA PRO A 254 -6.77 23.33 0.01
C PRO A 254 -5.77 22.29 -0.52
N PHE A 255 -6.24 21.41 -1.38
CA PHE A 255 -5.40 20.42 -2.06
C PHE A 255 -5.85 20.18 -3.50
N ARG A 256 -4.93 20.35 -4.45
CA ARG A 256 -5.11 20.08 -5.88
C ARG A 256 -6.44 20.60 -6.48
N GLY A 257 -6.86 21.79 -6.06
CA GLY A 257 -8.07 22.47 -6.58
C GLY A 257 -9.32 22.32 -5.69
N ALA A 258 -9.29 21.41 -4.70
CA ALA A 258 -10.32 21.34 -3.68
C ALA A 258 -10.09 22.43 -2.61
N PRO A 259 -11.15 23.06 -2.08
CA PRO A 259 -11.04 24.07 -1.02
C PRO A 259 -10.54 23.48 0.31
N CYS A 260 -10.79 22.19 0.54
CA CYS A 260 -10.49 21.47 1.77
C CYS A 260 -9.95 20.07 1.49
N SER A 261 -9.30 19.47 2.48
CA SER A 261 -8.66 18.15 2.38
C SER A 261 -8.45 17.55 3.77
N ASP A 262 -8.17 16.25 3.80
CA ASP A 262 -7.73 15.50 4.97
C ASP A 262 -6.45 16.05 5.61
N ALA A 263 -5.62 16.81 4.89
CA ALA A 263 -4.45 17.51 5.42
C ALA A 263 -4.76 18.53 6.54
N ALA A 264 -6.04 18.86 6.75
CA ALA A 264 -6.49 19.58 7.94
C ALA A 264 -6.38 18.76 9.24
N GLY A 265 -6.36 17.43 9.13
CA GLY A 265 -6.21 16.49 10.23
C GLY A 265 -4.79 15.93 10.34
N LYS A 266 -4.60 15.07 11.33
CA LYS A 266 -3.35 14.32 11.52
C LYS A 266 -3.62 12.83 11.51
N GLN A 267 -2.87 12.09 10.72
CA GLN A 267 -2.91 10.64 10.71
C GLN A 267 -2.61 10.06 12.10
N LYS A 268 -3.41 9.09 12.54
CA LYS A 268 -3.24 8.37 13.80
C LYS A 268 -3.31 6.87 13.58
N THR A 269 -2.37 6.14 14.18
CA THR A 269 -2.33 4.69 14.14
C THR A 269 -3.56 4.07 14.83
N TYR A 270 -4.02 2.90 14.37
CA TYR A 270 -5.09 2.18 15.05
C TYR A 270 -4.78 1.94 16.54
N LYS A 271 -3.51 1.62 16.86
CA LYS A 271 -3.04 1.52 18.25
C LYS A 271 -3.34 2.77 19.07
N TRP A 272 -3.08 3.96 18.53
CA TRP A 272 -3.37 5.21 19.24
C TRP A 272 -4.87 5.43 19.38
N ILE A 273 -5.62 5.20 18.30
CA ILE A 273 -7.08 5.38 18.23
C ILE A 273 -7.78 4.52 19.29
N MET A 274 -7.41 3.24 19.40
CA MET A 274 -7.98 2.32 20.38
C MET A 274 -7.67 2.69 21.83
N LYS A 275 -6.56 3.37 22.09
CA LYS A 275 -6.26 3.92 23.42
C LYS A 275 -7.06 5.20 23.69
N GLN A 276 -7.12 6.09 22.70
CA GLN A 276 -7.77 7.38 22.81
C GLN A 276 -9.28 7.27 22.98
N VAL A 277 -9.94 6.34 22.27
CA VAL A 277 -11.40 6.19 22.31
C VAL A 277 -11.90 5.85 23.71
N ASN A 278 -11.13 5.09 24.50
CA ASN A 278 -11.50 4.71 25.87
C ASN A 278 -11.53 5.90 26.85
N SER A 279 -10.77 6.95 26.57
CA SER A 279 -10.75 8.20 27.35
C SER A 279 -11.41 9.37 26.62
N SER A 280 -12.14 9.09 25.53
CA SER A 280 -12.80 10.12 24.73
C SER A 280 -14.08 10.62 25.39
N LEU A 281 -14.60 11.76 24.91
CA LEU A 281 -15.84 12.33 25.45
C LEU A 281 -17.07 11.52 25.04
N SER A 282 -17.06 10.98 23.83
CA SER A 282 -18.22 10.33 23.22
C SER A 282 -18.20 8.80 23.32
N GLY A 283 -17.05 8.20 23.63
CA GLY A 283 -16.80 6.80 23.29
C GLY A 283 -16.86 6.58 21.76
N ARG A 284 -16.86 5.32 21.34
CA ARG A 284 -17.03 4.96 19.92
C ARG A 284 -18.44 5.29 19.46
N MET A 285 -18.55 6.14 18.44
CA MET A 285 -19.77 6.41 17.69
C MET A 285 -19.70 5.75 16.31
N TRP A 286 -20.85 5.61 15.66
CA TRP A 286 -20.99 5.03 14.33
C TRP A 286 -21.81 5.94 13.43
N ASP A 287 -21.28 6.26 12.25
CA ASP A 287 -22.03 6.94 11.20
C ASP A 287 -22.60 5.90 10.23
N SER A 288 -23.93 5.83 10.13
CA SER A 288 -24.60 4.84 9.28
C SER A 288 -24.50 5.13 7.79
N LYS A 289 -24.22 6.38 7.39
CA LYS A 289 -24.15 6.80 5.99
C LYS A 289 -22.79 6.48 5.39
N GLN A 290 -21.73 6.84 6.10
CA GLN A 290 -20.33 6.56 5.74
C GLN A 290 -19.93 5.14 6.13
N GLN A 291 -20.69 4.50 7.01
CA GLN A 291 -20.42 3.18 7.59
C GLN A 291 -19.01 3.12 8.21
N ALA A 292 -18.71 4.11 9.03
CA ALA A 292 -17.41 4.24 9.68
C ALA A 292 -17.56 4.67 11.14
N PRO A 293 -16.66 4.20 12.02
CA PRO A 293 -16.59 4.68 13.38
C PRO A 293 -15.91 6.05 13.50
N TYR A 294 -16.33 6.79 14.51
CA TYR A 294 -15.68 8.04 14.90
C TYR A 294 -15.83 8.29 16.40
N PHE A 295 -15.09 9.24 16.94
CA PHE A 295 -15.29 9.74 18.30
C PHE A 295 -14.82 11.18 18.44
N ASN A 296 -15.32 11.86 19.46
CA ASN A 296 -14.89 13.20 19.83
C ASN A 296 -14.08 13.15 21.14
N TYR A 297 -12.98 13.88 21.20
CA TYR A 297 -12.23 14.09 22.44
C TYR A 297 -11.84 15.55 22.62
N LYS A 298 -11.39 15.91 23.82
CA LYS A 298 -10.85 17.24 24.12
C LYS A 298 -9.35 17.11 24.40
N ASP A 299 -8.54 17.91 23.73
CA ASP A 299 -7.10 17.92 23.98
C ASP A 299 -6.77 18.65 25.31
N GLN A 300 -5.48 18.75 25.63
CA GLN A 300 -5.02 19.40 26.86
C GLN A 300 -5.31 20.91 26.90
N GLN A 301 -5.44 21.54 25.74
CA GLN A 301 -5.73 22.97 25.57
C GLN A 301 -7.24 23.26 25.59
N GLY A 302 -8.06 22.21 25.57
CA GLY A 302 -9.50 22.31 25.56
C GLY A 302 -10.11 22.40 24.17
N GLN A 303 -9.33 22.18 23.11
CA GLN A 303 -9.84 22.10 21.74
C GLN A 303 -10.57 20.76 21.56
N ILE A 304 -11.74 20.78 20.93
CA ILE A 304 -12.44 19.56 20.53
C ILE A 304 -11.75 19.00 19.28
N HIS A 305 -11.63 17.70 19.24
CA HIS A 305 -11.12 16.93 18.12
C HIS A 305 -12.13 15.85 17.73
N GLN A 306 -12.26 15.59 16.42
CA GLN A 306 -13.06 14.48 15.89
C GLN A 306 -12.14 13.52 15.15
N VAL A 307 -12.15 12.25 15.58
CA VAL A 307 -11.31 11.19 15.01
C VAL A 307 -12.17 10.23 14.22
N TRP A 308 -11.86 10.05 12.95
CA TRP A 308 -12.49 9.07 12.07
C TRP A 308 -11.50 7.98 11.69
N TYR A 309 -11.94 6.73 11.63
CA TYR A 309 -11.05 5.58 11.39
C TYR A 309 -11.81 4.40 10.82
N ASP A 310 -11.09 3.33 10.45
CA ASP A 310 -11.66 2.03 10.12
C ASP A 310 -11.43 1.03 11.26
N ASP A 311 -12.42 0.17 11.48
CA ASP A 311 -12.34 -0.95 12.42
C ASP A 311 -12.94 -2.22 11.80
N PRO A 312 -13.01 -3.35 12.51
CA PRO A 312 -13.53 -4.58 11.93
C PRO A 312 -14.93 -4.42 11.32
N GLN A 313 -15.81 -3.60 11.93
CA GLN A 313 -17.18 -3.39 11.44
C GLN A 313 -17.20 -2.70 10.07
N SER A 314 -16.33 -1.72 9.83
CA SER A 314 -16.25 -1.02 8.54
C SER A 314 -15.40 -1.75 7.49
N ILE A 315 -14.42 -2.56 7.92
CA ILE A 315 -13.60 -3.39 7.02
C ILE A 315 -14.36 -4.62 6.51
N CYS A 316 -15.19 -5.26 7.34
CA CYS A 316 -16.00 -6.43 6.96
C CYS A 316 -16.70 -6.30 5.58
N PRO A 317 -17.53 -5.26 5.32
CA PRO A 317 -18.23 -5.13 4.03
C PRO A 317 -17.26 -4.90 2.86
N LYS A 318 -16.13 -4.23 3.08
CA LYS A 318 -15.07 -4.05 2.07
C LYS A 318 -14.47 -5.41 1.70
N ALA A 319 -14.10 -6.22 2.68
CA ALA A 319 -13.56 -7.57 2.47
C ALA A 319 -14.59 -8.54 1.82
N ASN A 320 -15.88 -8.42 2.15
CA ASN A 320 -16.92 -9.18 1.46
C ASN A 320 -17.04 -8.80 -0.01
N SER A 321 -16.88 -7.52 -0.33
CA SER A 321 -16.86 -7.02 -1.71
C SER A 321 -15.67 -7.56 -2.50
N VAL A 322 -14.50 -7.73 -1.87
CA VAL A 322 -13.34 -8.38 -2.51
C VAL A 322 -13.73 -9.77 -3.02
N LYS A 323 -14.42 -10.56 -2.20
CA LYS A 323 -14.89 -11.90 -2.59
C LYS A 323 -15.98 -11.85 -3.66
N SER A 324 -17.00 -11.01 -3.47
CA SER A 324 -18.17 -10.98 -4.37
C SER A 324 -17.83 -10.44 -5.76
N LYS A 325 -16.90 -9.47 -5.85
CA LYS A 325 -16.39 -8.94 -7.12
C LYS A 325 -15.25 -9.79 -7.71
N GLY A 326 -14.83 -10.86 -7.02
CA GLY A 326 -13.78 -11.77 -7.49
C GLY A 326 -12.38 -11.14 -7.56
N LEU A 327 -12.13 -10.10 -6.76
CA LEU A 327 -10.86 -9.37 -6.75
C LEU A 327 -9.68 -10.30 -6.37
N ARG A 328 -8.46 -9.86 -6.68
CA ARG A 328 -7.25 -10.63 -6.40
C ARG A 328 -6.91 -10.75 -4.92
N GLY A 329 -7.31 -9.77 -4.12
CA GLY A 329 -7.03 -9.82 -2.70
C GLY A 329 -7.37 -8.54 -1.97
N ILE A 330 -6.92 -8.49 -0.73
CA ILE A 330 -7.03 -7.33 0.16
C ILE A 330 -5.67 -7.09 0.82
N GLY A 331 -5.39 -5.86 1.19
CA GLY A 331 -4.17 -5.51 1.87
C GLY A 331 -4.33 -4.26 2.70
N MET A 332 -3.25 -3.81 3.34
CA MET A 332 -3.34 -2.71 4.30
C MET A 332 -2.16 -1.75 4.21
N TRP A 333 -2.45 -0.47 4.43
CA TRP A 333 -1.46 0.50 4.85
C TRP A 333 -1.65 0.77 6.36
N ASN A 334 -0.75 0.33 7.22
CA ASN A 334 0.32 -0.66 6.99
C ASN A 334 0.34 -1.66 8.15
N GLY A 335 1.14 -2.73 8.06
CA GLY A 335 1.13 -3.79 9.07
C GLY A 335 1.59 -3.36 10.46
N ASN A 336 2.38 -2.28 10.55
CA ASN A 336 3.14 -1.88 11.74
C ASN A 336 2.29 -1.15 12.80
N ILE A 337 1.07 -0.71 12.46
CA ILE A 337 0.32 0.30 13.23
C ILE A 337 -0.74 -0.25 14.19
N LEU A 338 -0.91 -1.57 14.25
CA LEU A 338 -1.72 -2.23 15.29
C LEU A 338 -0.96 -2.31 16.63
N ASP A 339 -1.67 -2.67 17.71
CA ASP A 339 -1.04 -2.91 19.02
C ASP A 339 -0.74 -4.40 19.21
N TYR A 340 0.52 -4.77 18.99
CA TYR A 340 1.02 -6.13 19.19
C TYR A 340 1.55 -6.39 20.62
N GLY A 341 1.13 -5.58 21.60
CA GLY A 341 1.46 -5.77 23.00
C GLY A 341 0.77 -7.00 23.63
N ASP A 342 1.22 -7.37 24.83
CA ASP A 342 0.75 -8.58 25.53
C ASP A 342 -0.59 -8.44 26.26
N GLU A 343 -1.12 -7.21 26.36
CA GLU A 343 -2.41 -6.96 26.99
C GLU A 343 -3.54 -7.69 26.23
N THR A 344 -4.48 -8.26 26.98
CA THR A 344 -5.56 -9.08 26.39
C THR A 344 -6.39 -8.29 25.38
N VAL A 345 -6.69 -7.03 25.68
CA VAL A 345 -7.45 -6.14 24.78
C VAL A 345 -6.68 -5.87 23.49
N ALA A 346 -5.37 -5.60 23.57
CA ALA A 346 -4.53 -5.38 22.39
C ALA A 346 -4.48 -6.61 21.48
N ARG A 347 -4.29 -7.81 22.07
CA ARG A 347 -4.30 -9.08 21.33
C ARG A 347 -5.65 -9.32 20.63
N GLN A 348 -6.76 -9.06 21.31
CA GLN A 348 -8.10 -9.21 20.74
C GLN A 348 -8.33 -8.23 19.59
N GLN A 349 -8.04 -6.95 19.78
CA GLN A 349 -8.19 -5.91 18.74
C GLN A 349 -7.35 -6.22 17.51
N THR A 350 -6.08 -6.59 17.70
CA THR A 350 -5.18 -6.99 16.61
C THR A 350 -5.71 -8.22 15.87
N ALA A 351 -6.15 -9.26 16.59
CA ALA A 351 -6.73 -10.44 15.95
C ALA A 351 -8.00 -10.11 15.15
N MET A 352 -8.86 -9.22 15.66
CA MET A 352 -10.06 -8.80 14.94
C MET A 352 -9.74 -8.03 13.65
N MET A 353 -8.73 -7.16 13.65
CA MET A 353 -8.31 -6.43 12.44
C MET A 353 -7.78 -7.38 11.36
N TRP A 354 -6.94 -8.35 11.74
CA TRP A 354 -6.49 -9.40 10.81
C TRP A 354 -7.66 -10.24 10.28
N ASN A 355 -8.57 -10.67 11.16
CA ASN A 355 -9.71 -11.48 10.76
C ASN A 355 -10.69 -10.74 9.86
N ALA A 356 -10.85 -9.42 10.04
CA ALA A 356 -11.74 -8.61 9.21
C ALA A 356 -11.34 -8.63 7.72
N LEU A 357 -10.06 -8.87 7.40
CA LEU A 357 -9.60 -9.03 6.01
C LEU A 357 -10.18 -10.26 5.32
N LEU A 358 -10.60 -11.27 6.08
CA LEU A 358 -11.25 -12.47 5.54
C LEU A 358 -12.74 -12.28 5.31
N GLY A 359 -13.30 -11.10 5.59
CA GLY A 359 -14.73 -10.85 5.53
C GLY A 359 -15.50 -11.46 6.71
N CYS A 360 -16.79 -11.15 6.72
CA CYS A 360 -17.75 -11.44 7.78
C CYS A 360 -19.04 -11.88 7.08
#